data_AF-A0A0U5GWQ0-F1
#
_entry.id   AF-A0A0U5GWQ0-F1
#
_cell.length_a   1.000
_cell.length_b   1.000
_cell.length_c   1.000
_cell.angle_alpha   90.00
_cell.angle_beta   90.00
_cell.angle_gamma   90.00
#
_symmetry.space_group_name_H-M   'P 1'
#
loop_
_entity.id
_entity.type
_entity.pdbx_description
1 polymer ?
#
loop_
_entity_poly.entity_id
_entity_poly.type
_entity_poly.pdbx_seq_one_letter_code
_entity_poly.pdbx_strand_id
1 'polypeptide(L)'
;MDSPDMRTLHPREVLRQVADHLNGQHNDLSIALPVKTTIGEAVRAAEAALRDVQDEHVYLMPPRVSTRRQIRETALKNVSELDTQTPSLRPIRSTVELIRPREPRRALSDAARERLRKTARDTAAAGFREPYTTLRTGLGESHLPVIRSDIILRVVDNDDADRTCELPSTRMIFDTGAHHTIIAEELLPPAFRDFLREAVHNPYRSGDGNGLVLQIDAQLAFTNCPVAIEAVAVVVPAARMPNGLVGVLLGQSQCIDWLKIRCVPRSILLAKGNDISEEFWGDIVVEEYLDMKEGVVSLSS
;
A
#
# COMPACT_ATOMS: atom_id res chain seq x y z
N MET A 1 6.92 26.35 -24.12
CA MET A 1 8.38 26.09 -24.13
C MET A 1 8.82 26.22 -22.69
N ASP A 2 8.96 25.09 -22.02
CA ASP A 2 9.29 25.05 -20.60
C ASP A 2 10.75 25.46 -20.42
N SER A 3 11.01 26.37 -19.50
CA SER A 3 12.37 26.74 -19.10
C SER A 3 13.11 25.48 -18.65
N PRO A 4 14.35 25.24 -19.08
CA PRO A 4 15.14 24.15 -18.50
C PRO A 4 15.24 24.38 -16.99
N ASP A 5 14.90 23.36 -16.21
CA ASP A 5 15.03 23.36 -14.74
C ASP A 5 16.49 23.60 -14.36
N MET A 6 16.85 24.86 -14.10
CA MET A 6 18.20 25.21 -13.65
C MET A 6 18.38 24.79 -12.19
N ARG A 7 19.48 24.09 -11.91
CA ARG A 7 19.84 23.63 -10.56
C ARG A 7 21.18 24.20 -10.12
N THR A 8 21.23 24.70 -8.90
CA THR A 8 22.48 25.16 -8.27
C THR A 8 23.07 24.02 -7.44
N LEU A 9 24.23 23.52 -7.84
CA LEU A 9 24.97 22.46 -7.14
C LEU A 9 26.39 22.95 -6.78
N HIS A 10 26.94 22.43 -5.69
CA HIS A 10 28.34 22.67 -5.36
C HIS A 10 29.26 21.97 -6.40
N PRO A 11 30.38 22.56 -6.85
CA PRO A 11 31.25 21.97 -7.88
C PRO A 11 31.70 20.53 -7.58
N ARG A 12 32.01 20.23 -6.32
CA ARG A 12 32.29 18.87 -5.84
C ARG A 12 31.21 17.86 -6.20
N GLU A 13 29.94 18.23 -6.07
CA GLU A 13 28.82 17.33 -6.32
C GLU A 13 28.60 17.09 -7.81
N VAL A 14 28.82 18.12 -8.64
CA VAL A 14 28.83 18.00 -10.10
C VAL A 14 29.93 17.02 -10.54
N LEU A 15 31.17 17.26 -10.10
CA LEU A 15 32.31 16.40 -10.44
C LEU A 15 32.12 14.95 -9.96
N ARG A 16 31.55 14.76 -8.77
CA ARG A 16 31.23 13.43 -8.24
C ARG A 16 30.22 12.69 -9.11
N GLN A 17 29.14 13.35 -9.51
CA GLN A 17 28.10 12.72 -10.33
C GLN A 17 28.58 12.43 -11.76
N VAL A 18 29.41 13.31 -12.33
CA VAL A 18 30.08 13.04 -13.62
C VAL A 18 31.01 11.84 -13.48
N ALA A 19 31.83 11.77 -12.42
CA ALA A 19 32.70 10.63 -12.17
C ALA A 19 31.93 9.31 -11.99
N ASP A 20 30.81 9.32 -11.25
CA ASP A 20 29.95 8.14 -11.09
C ASP A 20 29.38 7.67 -12.44
N HIS A 21 28.97 8.60 -13.32
CA HIS A 21 28.45 8.31 -14.65
C HIS A 21 29.53 7.69 -15.55
N LEU A 22 30.71 8.31 -15.60
CA LEU A 22 31.86 7.83 -16.38
C LEU A 22 32.30 6.44 -15.93
N ASN A 23 32.38 6.19 -14.62
CA ASN A 23 32.75 4.87 -14.12
C ASN A 23 31.71 3.77 -14.48
N GLY A 24 30.45 4.15 -14.74
CA GLY A 24 29.41 3.23 -15.15
C GLY A 24 29.39 2.91 -16.65
N GLN A 25 29.77 3.87 -17.51
CA GLN A 25 29.65 3.77 -18.97
C GLN A 25 31.00 3.68 -19.70
N HIS A 26 32.04 4.29 -19.14
CA HIS A 26 33.35 4.52 -19.76
C HIS A 26 34.48 4.20 -18.76
N ASN A 27 34.44 2.99 -18.19
CA ASN A 27 35.40 2.55 -17.16
C ASN A 27 36.81 2.24 -17.71
N ASP A 28 36.97 2.30 -19.03
CA ASP A 28 38.19 2.14 -19.79
C ASP A 28 38.99 3.43 -19.92
N LEU A 29 38.36 4.59 -19.72
CA LEU A 29 39.04 5.89 -19.74
C LEU A 29 39.98 6.02 -18.55
N SER A 30 41.24 6.37 -18.83
CA SER A 30 42.26 6.60 -17.81
C SER A 30 43.17 7.75 -18.21
N ILE A 31 43.76 8.42 -17.22
CA ILE A 31 44.57 9.63 -17.41
C ILE A 31 45.85 9.46 -16.60
N ALA A 32 47.00 9.67 -17.24
CA ALA A 32 48.29 9.73 -16.57
C ALA A 32 48.61 11.18 -16.21
N LEU A 33 48.79 11.45 -14.92
CA LEU A 33 49.18 12.77 -14.39
C LEU A 33 50.40 12.64 -13.48
N PRO A 34 51.27 13.66 -13.39
CA PRO A 34 52.33 13.72 -12.40
C PRO A 34 51.77 13.61 -10.96
N VAL A 35 52.60 13.08 -10.03
CA VAL A 35 52.20 12.94 -8.61
C VAL A 35 51.86 14.30 -7.97
N LYS A 36 52.44 15.39 -8.47
CA LYS A 36 52.12 16.78 -8.07
C LYS A 36 51.53 17.51 -9.26
N THR A 37 50.24 17.79 -9.22
CA THR A 37 49.49 18.48 -10.27
C THR A 37 48.53 19.49 -9.65
N THR A 38 48.30 20.60 -10.33
CA THR A 38 47.33 21.61 -9.90
C THR A 38 45.90 21.19 -10.26
N ILE A 39 44.89 21.72 -9.55
CA ILE A 39 43.47 21.42 -9.85
C ILE A 39 43.14 21.77 -11.30
N GLY A 40 43.61 22.91 -11.80
CA GLY A 40 43.35 23.35 -13.17
C GLY A 40 43.96 22.43 -14.23
N GLU A 41 45.17 21.89 -13.99
CA GLU A 41 45.78 20.91 -14.88
C GLU A 41 45.04 19.57 -14.85
N ALA A 42 44.62 19.11 -13.67
CA ALA A 42 43.85 17.88 -13.54
C ALA A 42 42.49 17.97 -14.25
N VAL A 43 41.77 19.08 -14.11
CA VAL A 43 40.48 19.30 -14.78
C VAL A 43 40.64 19.35 -16.30
N ARG A 44 41.64 20.08 -16.82
CA ARG A 44 41.90 20.13 -18.27
C ARG A 44 42.30 18.78 -18.85
N ALA A 45 43.09 18.00 -18.11
CA ALA A 45 43.45 16.65 -18.54
C ALA A 45 42.24 15.72 -18.55
N ALA A 46 41.35 15.84 -17.55
CA ALA A 46 40.06 15.14 -17.53
C ALA A 46 39.18 15.54 -18.72
N GLU A 47 39.02 16.83 -18.99
CA GLU A 47 38.29 17.34 -20.14
C GLU A 47 38.86 16.80 -21.47
N ALA A 48 40.18 16.80 -21.63
CA ALA A 48 40.83 16.29 -22.84
C ALA A 48 40.58 14.78 -23.06
N ALA A 49 40.55 13.98 -21.99
CA ALA A 49 40.25 12.55 -22.05
C ALA A 49 38.76 12.26 -22.34
N LEU A 50 37.88 13.23 -22.10
CA LEU A 50 36.43 13.12 -22.31
C LEU A 50 35.97 13.62 -23.67
N ARG A 51 36.89 14.02 -24.56
CA ARG A 51 36.56 14.63 -25.86
C ARG A 51 35.63 13.75 -26.72
N ASP A 52 35.80 12.42 -26.66
CA ASP A 52 35.02 11.48 -27.47
C ASP A 52 33.62 11.21 -26.89
N VAL A 53 33.34 11.65 -25.66
CA VAL A 53 32.08 11.45 -24.93
C VAL A 53 31.44 12.77 -24.50
N GLN A 54 31.92 13.90 -25.02
CA GLN A 54 31.52 15.25 -24.60
C GLN A 54 30.04 15.58 -24.88
N ASP A 55 29.44 14.90 -25.86
CA ASP A 55 28.05 15.13 -26.28
C ASP A 55 27.04 14.26 -25.50
N GLU A 56 27.52 13.43 -24.57
CA GLU A 56 26.65 12.61 -23.72
C GLU A 56 25.98 13.44 -22.62
N HIS A 57 24.69 13.20 -22.42
CA HIS A 57 23.92 13.90 -21.41
C HIS A 57 24.07 13.25 -20.02
N VAL A 58 24.60 14.02 -19.07
CA VAL A 58 24.61 13.65 -17.65
C VAL A 58 23.43 14.30 -16.93
N TYR A 59 22.59 13.47 -16.31
CA TYR A 59 21.50 13.95 -15.45
C TYR A 59 22.01 14.29 -14.06
N LEU A 60 22.02 15.58 -13.72
CA LEU A 60 22.43 16.06 -12.40
C LEU A 60 21.31 15.87 -11.36
N MET A 61 21.52 14.92 -10.47
CA MET A 61 20.63 14.61 -9.35
C MET A 61 20.71 15.69 -8.27
N PRO A 62 19.61 15.93 -7.52
CA PRO A 62 19.61 16.83 -6.38
C PRO A 62 20.73 16.46 -5.39
N PRO A 63 21.23 17.43 -4.60
CA PRO A 63 22.22 17.13 -3.56
C PRO A 63 21.72 15.97 -2.72
N ARG A 64 22.54 14.91 -2.59
CA ARG A 64 22.29 13.89 -1.58
C ARG A 64 22.43 14.61 -0.24
N VAL A 65 21.31 15.00 0.36
CA VAL A 65 21.30 15.45 1.76
C VAL A 65 21.84 14.27 2.54
N SER A 66 23.10 14.35 2.93
CA SER A 66 23.86 13.23 3.45
C SER A 66 23.39 12.90 4.85
N THR A 67 22.31 12.14 4.93
CA THR A 67 21.70 11.66 6.18
C THR A 67 22.02 10.20 6.41
N ARG A 68 23.12 9.65 5.85
CA ARG A 68 23.52 8.25 6.10
C ARG A 68 23.61 7.94 7.60
N ARG A 69 24.02 8.92 8.42
CA ARG A 69 24.00 8.84 9.89
C ARG A 69 22.58 8.82 10.45
N GLN A 70 21.72 9.74 10.04
CA GLN A 70 20.32 9.77 10.51
C GLN A 70 19.54 8.53 10.04
N ILE A 71 19.67 8.11 8.79
CA ILE A 71 19.11 6.86 8.25
C ILE A 71 19.59 5.66 9.07
N ARG A 72 20.87 5.62 9.45
CA ARG A 72 21.42 4.58 10.32
C ARG A 72 20.83 4.65 11.73
N GLU A 73 20.74 5.83 12.33
CA GLU A 73 20.14 6.04 13.65
C GLU A 73 18.67 5.61 13.65
N THR A 74 17.90 5.96 12.62
CA THR A 74 16.51 5.54 12.51
C THR A 74 16.37 4.05 12.22
N ALA A 75 17.25 3.47 11.39
CA ALA A 75 17.26 2.02 11.18
C ALA A 75 17.56 1.25 12.47
N LEU A 76 18.51 1.74 13.29
CA LEU A 76 18.83 1.14 14.59
C LEU A 76 17.67 1.26 15.58
N LYS A 77 16.99 2.42 15.61
CA LYS A 77 15.79 2.62 16.44
C LYS A 77 14.67 1.65 16.05
N ASN A 78 14.41 1.49 14.75
CA ASN A 78 13.39 0.56 14.26
C ASN A 78 13.70 -0.90 14.64
N VAL A 79 14.98 -1.30 14.66
CA VAL A 79 15.40 -2.65 15.08
C VAL A 79 15.19 -2.87 16.58
N SER A 80 15.38 -1.84 17.41
CA SER A 80 15.11 -1.97 18.86
C SER A 80 13.63 -2.03 19.23
N GLU A 81 12.73 -1.56 18.34
CA GLU A 81 11.29 -1.52 18.57
C GLU A 81 10.54 -2.73 17.98
N LEU A 82 11.27 -3.68 17.38
CA LEU A 82 10.74 -4.78 16.56
C LEU A 82 9.91 -5.82 17.34
N ASP A 83 10.14 -5.98 18.64
CA ASP A 83 9.62 -7.11 19.43
C ASP A 83 8.38 -6.79 20.29
N THR A 84 7.92 -5.54 20.34
CA THR A 84 6.94 -5.14 21.39
C THR A 84 5.77 -4.27 20.95
N GLN A 85 5.69 -3.83 19.69
CA GLN A 85 4.69 -2.82 19.34
C GLN A 85 3.49 -3.39 18.58
N THR A 86 2.32 -3.26 19.22
CA THR A 86 1.04 -3.17 18.52
C THR A 86 1.17 -2.09 17.43
N PRO A 87 0.77 -2.35 16.18
CA PRO A 87 0.92 -1.37 15.11
C PRO A 87 0.20 -0.07 15.52
N SER A 88 0.90 1.06 15.47
CA SER A 88 0.30 2.35 15.77
C SER A 88 -0.61 2.75 14.61
N LEU A 89 -1.89 2.98 14.90
CA LEU A 89 -2.92 3.21 13.89
C LEU A 89 -3.43 4.64 13.98
N ARG A 90 -3.65 5.29 12.83
CA ARG A 90 -4.36 6.57 12.77
C ARG A 90 -5.41 6.56 11.67
N PRO A 91 -6.62 7.06 11.93
CA PRO A 91 -7.64 7.21 10.90
C PRO A 91 -7.18 8.18 9.82
N ILE A 92 -7.61 7.96 8.59
CA ILE A 92 -7.57 9.00 7.57
C ILE A 92 -8.59 10.09 7.91
N ARG A 93 -8.33 11.31 7.46
CA ARG A 93 -9.31 12.38 7.53
C ARG A 93 -10.43 12.10 6.53
N SER A 94 -11.64 11.90 7.02
CA SER A 94 -12.83 11.69 6.20
C SER A 94 -14.05 12.29 6.91
N THR A 95 -14.82 13.09 6.18
CA THR A 95 -16.13 13.61 6.62
C THR A 95 -17.29 12.79 6.06
N VAL A 96 -16.99 11.72 5.31
CA VAL A 96 -17.97 10.89 4.62
C VAL A 96 -18.74 10.07 5.64
N GLU A 97 -20.04 10.33 5.78
CA GLU A 97 -20.93 9.46 6.52
C GLU A 97 -21.33 8.24 5.68
N LEU A 98 -21.19 7.05 6.26
CA LEU A 98 -21.69 5.82 5.66
C LEU A 98 -23.19 5.74 5.98
N ILE A 99 -24.03 6.13 5.01
CA ILE A 99 -25.49 6.10 5.17
C ILE A 99 -25.98 4.66 4.98
N ARG A 100 -26.67 4.12 5.99
CA ARG A 100 -27.61 2.98 5.86
C ARG A 100 -29.03 3.55 5.81
N PRO A 101 -29.96 3.04 4.97
CA PRO A 101 -30.12 1.65 4.57
C PRO A 101 -29.89 1.40 3.07
N ARG A 102 -29.40 0.21 2.76
CA ARG A 102 -29.30 -0.26 1.38
C ARG A 102 -30.69 -0.60 0.85
N GLU A 103 -31.01 -0.17 -0.37
CA GLU A 103 -32.03 -0.89 -1.14
C GLU A 103 -31.62 -2.37 -1.23
N PRO A 104 -32.58 -3.32 -1.20
CA PRO A 104 -32.28 -4.73 -1.39
C PRO A 104 -31.48 -4.87 -2.68
N ARG A 105 -30.23 -5.32 -2.55
CA ARG A 105 -29.32 -5.45 -3.70
C ARG A 105 -29.98 -6.39 -4.71
N ARG A 106 -29.88 -6.05 -5.99
CA ARG A 106 -30.23 -6.99 -7.06
C ARG A 106 -29.33 -8.22 -6.93
N ALA A 107 -29.92 -9.40 -7.05
CA ALA A 107 -29.17 -10.64 -7.11
C ALA A 107 -28.09 -10.56 -8.19
N LEU A 108 -26.90 -11.10 -7.87
CA LEU A 108 -25.83 -11.26 -8.85
C LEU A 108 -26.34 -12.09 -10.04
N SER A 109 -25.89 -11.76 -11.25
CA SER A 109 -26.12 -12.62 -12.41
C SER A 109 -25.38 -13.95 -12.23
N ASP A 110 -25.86 -15.02 -12.88
CA ASP A 110 -25.23 -16.34 -12.79
C ASP A 110 -23.75 -16.32 -13.22
N ALA A 111 -23.43 -15.53 -14.25
CA ALA A 111 -22.05 -15.31 -14.69
C ALA A 111 -21.20 -14.60 -13.63
N ALA A 112 -21.75 -13.62 -12.91
CA ALA A 112 -21.06 -12.97 -11.81
C ALA A 112 -20.87 -13.91 -10.61
N ARG A 113 -21.88 -14.72 -10.28
CA ARG A 113 -21.80 -15.76 -9.24
C ARG A 113 -20.72 -16.78 -9.55
N GLU A 114 -20.63 -17.27 -10.79
CA GLU A 114 -19.61 -18.26 -11.16
C GLU A 114 -18.20 -17.65 -11.14
N ARG A 115 -18.05 -16.38 -11.55
CA ARG A 115 -16.77 -15.67 -11.39
C ARG A 115 -16.37 -15.54 -9.92
N LEU A 116 -17.30 -15.15 -9.04
CA LEU A 116 -17.07 -15.06 -7.60
C LEU A 116 -16.64 -16.42 -7.02
N ARG A 117 -17.35 -17.51 -7.36
CA ARG A 117 -17.00 -18.87 -6.94
C ARG A 117 -15.61 -19.28 -7.40
N LYS A 118 -15.29 -19.02 -8.67
CA LYS A 118 -13.96 -19.30 -9.22
C LYS A 118 -12.89 -18.54 -8.45
N THR A 119 -13.04 -17.22 -8.29
CA THR A 119 -12.08 -16.40 -7.56
C THR A 119 -11.91 -16.86 -6.11
N ALA A 120 -13.00 -17.22 -5.44
CA ALA A 120 -12.95 -17.74 -4.08
C ALA A 120 -12.19 -19.08 -3.97
N ARG A 121 -12.43 -20.01 -4.90
CA ARG A 121 -11.70 -21.29 -4.96
C ARG A 121 -10.23 -21.06 -5.27
N ASP A 122 -9.91 -20.19 -6.22
CA ASP A 122 -8.54 -19.84 -6.59
C ASP A 122 -7.80 -19.19 -5.40
N THR A 123 -8.49 -18.34 -4.63
CA THR A 123 -7.97 -17.70 -3.42
C THR A 123 -7.73 -18.73 -2.31
N ALA A 124 -8.68 -19.64 -2.10
CA ALA A 124 -8.55 -20.73 -1.13
C ALA A 124 -7.38 -21.65 -1.49
N ALA A 125 -7.23 -22.00 -2.78
CA ALA A 125 -6.16 -22.85 -3.29
C ALA A 125 -4.78 -22.18 -3.19
N ALA A 126 -4.70 -20.86 -3.40
CA ALA A 126 -3.46 -20.10 -3.22
C ALA A 126 -2.97 -20.12 -1.76
N GLY A 127 -3.88 -20.34 -0.81
CA GLY A 127 -3.60 -20.38 0.61
C GLY A 127 -3.24 -19.01 1.18
N PHE A 128 -3.17 -18.94 2.51
CA PHE A 128 -2.64 -17.76 3.18
C PHE A 128 -1.12 -17.71 2.96
N ARG A 129 -0.65 -16.69 2.22
CA ARG A 129 0.78 -16.55 1.90
C ARG A 129 1.51 -15.93 3.09
N GLU A 130 2.21 -16.76 3.84
CA GLU A 130 3.19 -16.28 4.81
C GLU A 130 4.52 -15.91 4.11
N PRO A 131 5.23 -14.88 4.59
CA PRO A 131 4.83 -13.95 5.64
C PRO A 131 4.09 -12.73 5.06
N TYR A 132 2.92 -12.40 5.61
CA TYR A 132 2.53 -10.99 5.71
C TYR A 132 3.42 -10.41 6.80
N THR A 133 4.55 -9.84 6.37
CA THR A 133 5.56 -9.24 7.24
C THR A 133 4.89 -8.34 8.29
N THR A 134 5.32 -8.47 9.55
CA THR A 134 5.11 -7.52 10.67
C THR A 134 4.60 -6.17 10.16
N LEU A 135 3.43 -5.71 10.63
CA LEU A 135 2.91 -4.40 10.29
C LEU A 135 3.84 -3.33 10.87
N ARG A 136 4.79 -2.88 10.05
CA ARG A 136 5.77 -1.86 10.42
C ARG A 136 5.23 -0.50 10.06
N THR A 137 5.28 0.40 11.02
CA THR A 137 5.11 1.81 10.73
C THR A 137 6.46 2.36 10.24
N GLY A 138 6.46 2.95 9.04
CA GLY A 138 7.69 3.38 8.35
C GLY A 138 8.39 4.58 8.99
N LEU A 139 9.56 4.92 8.43
CA LEU A 139 10.38 6.09 8.81
C LEU A 139 9.56 7.39 8.66
N GLY A 140 9.22 8.03 9.78
CA GLY A 140 8.44 9.26 9.82
C GLY A 140 7.44 9.25 10.97
N GLU A 141 6.20 9.65 10.71
CA GLU A 141 5.16 9.71 11.74
C GLU A 141 4.81 8.34 12.33
N SER A 142 5.25 7.23 11.74
CA SER A 142 5.14 5.90 12.35
C SER A 142 3.70 5.47 12.69
N HIS A 143 2.74 5.74 11.81
CA HIS A 143 1.37 5.24 11.92
C HIS A 143 0.89 4.60 10.60
N LEU A 144 0.05 3.57 10.69
CA LEU A 144 -0.64 2.99 9.53
C LEU A 144 -2.00 3.68 9.31
N PRO A 145 -2.39 3.90 8.04
CA PRO A 145 -3.68 4.48 7.71
C PRO A 145 -4.83 3.53 8.02
N VAL A 146 -5.87 4.06 8.68
CA VAL A 146 -7.11 3.34 8.95
C VAL A 146 -8.28 3.97 8.22
N ILE A 147 -9.06 3.13 7.55
CA ILE A 147 -10.31 3.49 6.85
C ILE A 147 -11.49 2.93 7.65
N ARG A 148 -12.56 3.73 7.76
CA ARG A 148 -13.83 3.26 8.33
C ARG A 148 -14.64 2.53 7.27
N SER A 149 -15.23 1.40 7.65
CA SER A 149 -16.07 0.61 6.76
C SER A 149 -17.30 0.03 7.44
N ASP A 150 -18.37 -0.15 6.66
CA ASP A 150 -19.43 -1.10 6.97
C ASP A 150 -19.26 -2.34 6.11
N ILE A 151 -19.08 -3.50 6.73
CA ILE A 151 -18.83 -4.77 6.03
C ILE A 151 -19.99 -5.73 6.27
N ILE A 152 -20.46 -6.39 5.21
CA ILE A 152 -21.36 -7.52 5.27
C ILE A 152 -20.63 -8.75 4.73
N LEU A 153 -20.58 -9.80 5.52
CA LEU A 153 -19.96 -11.08 5.20
C LEU A 153 -21.02 -12.09 4.80
N ARG A 154 -20.72 -12.83 3.73
CA ARG A 154 -21.55 -13.91 3.19
C ARG A 154 -20.68 -15.10 2.80
N VAL A 155 -21.26 -16.29 2.89
CA VAL A 155 -20.65 -17.47 2.27
C VAL A 155 -20.74 -17.34 0.75
N VAL A 156 -19.78 -17.91 0.03
CA VAL A 156 -19.64 -17.68 -1.42
C VAL A 156 -20.78 -18.31 -2.22
N ASP A 157 -21.30 -19.45 -1.76
CA ASP A 157 -22.41 -20.18 -2.39
C ASP A 157 -23.79 -19.81 -1.83
N ASN A 158 -23.92 -18.64 -1.20
CA ASN A 158 -25.14 -18.20 -0.55
C ASN A 158 -26.31 -18.05 -1.55
N ASP A 159 -27.40 -18.78 -1.33
CA ASP A 159 -28.72 -18.46 -1.90
C ASP A 159 -29.37 -17.43 -0.98
N ASP A 160 -29.99 -16.36 -1.51
CA ASP A 160 -30.39 -15.10 -0.84
C ASP A 160 -31.07 -15.18 0.56
N ALA A 161 -31.40 -16.37 1.07
CA ALA A 161 -31.88 -16.71 2.40
C ALA A 161 -30.79 -17.08 3.46
N ASP A 162 -29.49 -17.22 3.15
CA ASP A 162 -28.52 -17.64 4.19
C ASP A 162 -28.05 -16.51 5.14
N ARG A 163 -27.56 -16.95 6.30
CA ARG A 163 -27.01 -16.15 7.39
C ARG A 163 -25.92 -15.19 6.89
N THR A 164 -26.11 -13.91 7.16
CA THR A 164 -25.10 -12.87 6.97
C THR A 164 -24.48 -12.47 8.31
N CYS A 165 -23.26 -11.93 8.26
CA CYS A 165 -22.63 -11.29 9.41
C CYS A 165 -22.29 -9.85 9.07
N GLU A 166 -22.82 -8.91 9.85
CA GLU A 166 -22.53 -7.49 9.69
C GLU A 166 -21.45 -7.05 10.68
N LEU A 167 -20.47 -6.30 10.19
CA LEU A 167 -19.43 -5.65 10.98
C LEU A 167 -19.55 -4.13 10.78
N PRO A 168 -20.42 -3.44 11.54
CA PRO A 168 -20.64 -2.00 11.41
C PRO A 168 -19.46 -1.18 11.91
N SER A 169 -19.18 -0.05 11.26
CA SER A 169 -18.14 0.92 11.66
C SER A 169 -16.77 0.27 11.94
N THR A 170 -16.45 -0.76 11.18
CA THR A 170 -15.19 -1.51 11.24
C THR A 170 -14.03 -0.62 10.83
N ARG A 171 -12.95 -0.66 11.61
CA ARG A 171 -11.69 -0.04 11.27
C ARG A 171 -10.85 -1.03 10.46
N MET A 172 -10.56 -0.69 9.21
CA MET A 172 -9.71 -1.47 8.32
C MET A 172 -8.36 -0.79 8.17
N ILE A 173 -7.27 -1.52 8.33
CA ILE A 173 -5.93 -1.02 7.99
C ILE A 173 -5.82 -1.01 6.47
N PHE A 174 -5.51 0.14 5.89
CA PHE A 174 -5.24 0.24 4.45
C PHE A 174 -3.82 -0.28 4.21
N ASP A 175 -3.71 -1.52 3.73
CA ASP A 175 -2.45 -2.27 3.68
C ASP A 175 -2.13 -2.72 2.25
N THR A 176 -1.26 -1.95 1.58
CA THR A 176 -0.75 -2.32 0.27
C THR A 176 0.25 -3.48 0.31
N GLY A 177 0.68 -3.94 1.50
CA GLY A 177 1.46 -5.17 1.66
C GLY A 177 0.60 -6.44 1.70
N ALA A 178 -0.67 -6.33 2.05
CA ALA A 178 -1.60 -7.44 2.05
C ALA A 178 -2.08 -7.77 0.63
N HIS A 179 -1.92 -9.02 0.21
CA HIS A 179 -2.32 -9.45 -1.13
C HIS A 179 -3.84 -9.59 -1.25
N HIS A 180 -4.49 -10.11 -0.21
CA HIS A 180 -5.95 -10.20 -0.11
C HIS A 180 -6.42 -9.39 1.09
N THR A 181 -7.71 -9.03 1.11
CA THR A 181 -8.35 -8.54 2.32
C THR A 181 -8.44 -9.68 3.33
N ILE A 182 -7.96 -9.46 4.55
CA ILE A 182 -7.87 -10.48 5.61
C ILE A 182 -8.66 -10.00 6.82
N ILE A 183 -9.48 -10.87 7.37
CA ILE A 183 -10.32 -10.61 8.54
C ILE A 183 -9.90 -11.57 9.66
N ALA A 184 -9.59 -11.04 10.84
CA ALA A 184 -9.37 -11.88 12.00
C ALA A 184 -10.66 -12.60 12.39
N GLU A 185 -10.60 -13.92 12.56
CA GLU A 185 -11.75 -14.76 12.93
C GLU A 185 -12.41 -14.28 14.23
N GLU A 186 -11.63 -13.75 15.16
CA GLU A 186 -12.06 -13.24 16.45
C GLU A 186 -12.96 -12.00 16.37
N LEU A 187 -13.03 -11.33 15.21
CA LEU A 187 -14.03 -10.28 14.96
C LEU A 187 -15.43 -10.85 14.71
N LEU A 188 -15.55 -12.14 14.41
CA LEU A 188 -16.81 -12.75 14.02
C LEU A 188 -17.61 -13.22 15.25
N PRO A 189 -18.95 -13.00 15.27
CA PRO A 189 -19.80 -13.52 16.33
C PRO A 189 -19.65 -15.05 16.45
N PRO A 190 -19.68 -15.61 17.68
CA PRO A 190 -19.55 -17.06 17.89
C PRO A 190 -20.51 -17.90 17.03
N ALA A 191 -21.78 -17.51 16.93
CA ALA A 191 -22.77 -18.23 16.13
C ALA A 191 -22.45 -18.25 14.63
N PHE A 192 -21.81 -17.19 14.11
CA PHE A 192 -21.37 -17.15 12.72
C PHE A 192 -20.13 -18.04 12.54
N ARG A 193 -19.18 -18.03 13.48
CA ARG A 193 -18.01 -18.93 13.44
C ARG A 193 -18.42 -20.40 13.47
N ASP A 194 -19.40 -20.77 14.28
CA ASP A 194 -19.90 -22.15 14.34
C ASP A 194 -20.58 -22.55 13.03
N PHE A 195 -21.36 -21.67 12.42
CA PHE A 195 -21.92 -21.86 11.08
C PHE A 195 -20.80 -22.05 10.04
N LEU A 196 -19.76 -21.22 10.07
CA LEU A 196 -18.62 -21.32 9.16
C LEU A 196 -17.80 -22.62 9.33
N ARG A 197 -18.03 -23.44 10.36
CA ARG A 197 -17.39 -24.76 10.54
C ARG A 197 -18.10 -25.89 9.79
N GLU A 198 -19.29 -25.65 9.26
CA GLU A 198 -20.05 -26.64 8.51
C GLU A 198 -19.32 -27.10 7.25
N ALA A 199 -19.52 -28.38 6.89
CA ALA A 199 -18.76 -29.03 5.80
C ALA A 199 -19.09 -28.46 4.41
N VAL A 200 -20.25 -27.82 4.26
CA VAL A 200 -20.68 -27.17 3.01
C VAL A 200 -19.71 -26.05 2.59
N HIS A 201 -18.98 -25.45 3.52
CA HIS A 201 -18.00 -24.40 3.24
C HIS A 201 -16.59 -24.90 2.92
N ASN A 202 -16.36 -26.22 2.98
CA ASN A 202 -15.05 -26.82 2.71
C ASN A 202 -14.43 -26.47 1.36
N PRO A 203 -15.19 -26.30 0.25
CA PRO A 203 -14.61 -25.88 -1.04
C PRO A 203 -13.89 -24.52 -0.99
N TYR A 204 -14.16 -23.70 0.04
CA TYR A 204 -13.59 -22.36 0.21
C TYR A 204 -12.60 -22.27 1.37
N ARG A 205 -12.25 -23.42 1.99
CA ARG A 205 -11.19 -23.46 2.99
C ARG A 205 -9.83 -23.49 2.31
N SER A 206 -8.87 -22.78 2.90
CA SER A 206 -7.48 -22.89 2.47
C SER A 206 -6.97 -24.32 2.66
N GLY A 207 -5.99 -24.72 1.84
CA GLY A 207 -5.41 -26.07 1.89
C GLY A 207 -4.77 -26.45 3.25
N ASP A 208 -4.41 -25.46 4.06
CA ASP A 208 -3.89 -25.64 5.42
C ASP A 208 -5.00 -25.70 6.50
N GLY A 209 -6.28 -25.59 6.11
CA GLY A 209 -7.45 -25.65 6.98
C GLY A 209 -7.64 -24.44 7.90
N ASN A 210 -6.72 -23.47 7.88
CA ASN A 210 -6.67 -22.36 8.84
C ASN A 210 -7.15 -21.02 8.26
N GLY A 211 -7.76 -21.06 7.08
CA GLY A 211 -8.34 -19.93 6.39
C GLY A 211 -9.65 -20.31 5.73
N LEU A 212 -10.60 -19.39 5.71
CA LEU A 212 -11.86 -19.56 4.99
C LEU A 212 -12.15 -18.33 4.14
N VAL A 213 -12.43 -18.55 2.87
CA VAL A 213 -12.76 -17.47 1.94
C VAL A 213 -14.25 -17.16 2.02
N LEU A 214 -14.58 -15.89 2.26
CA LEU A 214 -15.95 -15.38 2.29
C LEU A 214 -16.11 -14.28 1.26
N GLN A 215 -17.34 -14.10 0.78
CA GLN A 215 -17.73 -12.92 0.03
C GLN A 215 -17.88 -11.76 1.02
N ILE A 216 -17.36 -10.60 0.62
CA ILE A 216 -17.52 -9.36 1.37
C ILE A 216 -18.26 -8.34 0.51
N ASP A 217 -19.11 -7.58 1.17
CA ASP A 217 -19.70 -6.35 0.67
C ASP A 217 -19.32 -5.23 1.63
N ALA A 218 -18.39 -4.39 1.21
CA ALA A 218 -17.83 -3.33 2.02
C ALA A 218 -18.22 -1.95 1.47
N GLN A 219 -18.66 -1.06 2.34
CA GLN A 219 -18.72 0.38 2.08
C GLN A 219 -17.51 1.02 2.77
N LEU A 220 -16.65 1.66 2.01
CA LEU A 220 -15.40 2.25 2.48
C LEU A 220 -15.52 3.78 2.49
N ALA A 221 -15.25 4.42 3.64
CA ALA A 221 -15.25 5.87 3.76
C ALA A 221 -13.84 6.43 3.47
N PHE A 222 -13.56 6.77 2.21
CA PHE A 222 -12.35 7.51 1.83
C PHE A 222 -12.46 9.00 2.16
N THR A 223 -11.38 9.76 1.95
CA THR A 223 -11.37 11.19 2.32
C THR A 223 -12.43 12.00 1.58
N ASN A 224 -12.65 11.71 0.30
CA ASN A 224 -13.53 12.49 -0.58
C ASN A 224 -14.87 11.81 -0.91
N CYS A 225 -14.99 10.49 -0.75
CA CYS A 225 -16.20 9.77 -1.14
C CYS A 225 -16.37 8.43 -0.41
N PRO A 226 -17.59 7.89 -0.36
CA PRO A 226 -17.80 6.47 -0.07
C PRO A 226 -17.54 5.64 -1.33
N VAL A 227 -16.96 4.45 -1.17
CA VAL A 227 -16.79 3.47 -2.26
C VAL A 227 -17.37 2.12 -1.83
N ALA A 228 -18.22 1.54 -2.67
CA ALA A 228 -18.76 0.21 -2.48
C ALA A 228 -17.88 -0.82 -3.19
N ILE A 229 -17.41 -1.84 -2.46
CA ILE A 229 -16.62 -2.94 -2.98
C ILE A 229 -17.34 -4.26 -2.69
N GLU A 230 -17.37 -5.14 -3.68
CA GLU A 230 -17.68 -6.54 -3.49
C GLU A 230 -16.54 -7.40 -3.97
N ALA A 231 -16.04 -8.22 -3.06
CA ALA A 231 -14.82 -8.97 -3.23
C ALA A 231 -14.89 -10.26 -2.43
N VAL A 232 -13.79 -11.00 -2.40
CA VAL A 232 -13.58 -12.05 -1.41
C VAL A 232 -12.56 -11.60 -0.36
N ALA A 233 -12.75 -12.07 0.87
CA ALA A 233 -11.79 -11.91 1.95
C ALA A 233 -11.44 -13.26 2.56
N VAL A 234 -10.24 -13.36 3.13
CA VAL A 234 -9.79 -14.54 3.85
C VAL A 234 -9.98 -14.30 5.35
N VAL A 235 -10.76 -15.17 5.99
CA VAL A 235 -10.88 -15.21 7.45
C VAL A 235 -9.80 -16.13 8.01
N VAL A 236 -8.98 -15.63 8.94
CA VAL A 236 -7.92 -16.42 9.60
C VAL A 236 -7.89 -16.15 11.11
N PRO A 237 -7.40 -17.09 11.94
CA PRO A 237 -7.19 -16.83 13.37
C PRO A 237 -6.21 -15.67 13.60
N ALA A 238 -6.39 -14.89 14.67
CA ALA A 238 -5.50 -13.78 15.02
C ALA A 238 -4.05 -14.20 15.18
N ALA A 239 -3.77 -15.45 15.58
CA ALA A 239 -2.41 -15.99 15.66
C ALA A 239 -1.65 -15.97 14.31
N ARG A 240 -2.36 -15.92 13.19
CA ARG A 240 -1.79 -15.80 11.83
C ARG A 240 -1.82 -14.37 11.29
N MET A 241 -2.50 -13.47 11.99
CA MET A 241 -2.49 -12.06 11.66
C MET A 241 -1.14 -11.44 12.06
N PRO A 242 -0.61 -10.49 11.29
CA PRO A 242 0.58 -9.74 11.69
C PRO A 242 0.40 -9.16 13.10
N ASN A 243 1.41 -9.38 13.96
CA ASN A 243 1.44 -8.91 15.35
C ASN A 243 0.24 -9.39 16.20
N GLY A 244 -0.44 -10.48 15.82
CA GLY A 244 -1.62 -10.97 16.54
C GLY A 244 -2.85 -10.07 16.40
N LEU A 245 -2.91 -9.22 15.35
CA LEU A 245 -3.95 -8.22 15.18
C LEU A 245 -5.35 -8.85 15.11
N VAL A 246 -6.25 -8.44 16.01
CA VAL A 246 -7.69 -8.67 15.89
C VAL A 246 -8.29 -7.49 15.13
N GLY A 247 -8.40 -7.63 13.81
CA GLY A 247 -8.74 -6.52 12.92
C GLY A 247 -9.00 -6.96 11.49
N VAL A 248 -9.13 -5.97 10.60
CA VAL A 248 -9.24 -6.20 9.16
C VAL A 248 -8.09 -5.50 8.44
N LEU A 249 -7.39 -6.23 7.58
CA LEU A 249 -6.42 -5.69 6.62
C LEU A 249 -7.13 -5.56 5.28
N LEU A 250 -7.28 -4.34 4.78
CA LEU A 250 -7.76 -4.10 3.43
C LEU A 250 -6.59 -4.31 2.47
N GLY A 251 -6.65 -5.36 1.66
CA GLY A 251 -5.55 -5.77 0.79
C GLY A 251 -5.72 -5.36 -0.67
N GLN A 252 -4.77 -5.79 -1.50
CA GLN A 252 -4.71 -5.44 -2.91
C GLN A 252 -5.82 -6.06 -3.75
N SER A 253 -5.86 -7.38 -3.82
CA SER A 253 -6.68 -8.15 -4.76
C SER A 253 -8.17 -7.86 -4.60
N GLN A 254 -8.81 -7.42 -5.69
CA GLN A 254 -10.24 -7.06 -5.78
C GLN A 254 -10.67 -5.95 -4.83
N CYS A 255 -9.73 -5.16 -4.33
CA CYS A 255 -9.97 -4.10 -3.35
C CYS A 255 -9.12 -2.90 -3.73
N ILE A 256 -7.90 -2.76 -3.21
CA ILE A 256 -7.05 -1.59 -3.51
C ILE A 256 -6.68 -1.54 -5.00
N ASP A 257 -6.51 -2.68 -5.67
CA ASP A 257 -6.19 -2.74 -7.10
C ASP A 257 -7.32 -2.22 -8.02
N TRP A 258 -8.54 -2.08 -7.50
CA TRP A 258 -9.68 -1.50 -8.19
C TRP A 258 -9.77 0.02 -8.03
N LEU A 259 -8.85 0.64 -7.29
CA LEU A 259 -8.88 2.05 -6.98
C LEU A 259 -7.70 2.78 -7.61
N LYS A 260 -7.99 3.88 -8.30
CA LYS A 260 -7.00 4.91 -8.60
C LYS A 260 -7.04 5.93 -7.46
N ILE A 261 -5.97 5.98 -6.68
CA ILE A 261 -5.94 6.75 -5.42
C ILE A 261 -4.69 7.60 -5.30
N ARG A 262 -4.82 8.65 -4.49
CA ARG A 262 -3.73 9.48 -4.02
C ARG A 262 -3.70 9.47 -2.49
N CYS A 263 -2.65 8.86 -1.95
CA CYS A 263 -2.37 8.87 -0.51
C CYS A 263 -1.47 10.06 -0.17
N VAL A 264 -1.93 10.95 0.70
CA VAL A 264 -1.17 12.12 1.17
C VAL A 264 -0.98 12.05 2.68
N PRO A 265 0.21 11.66 3.15
CA PRO A 265 0.51 11.65 4.58
C PRO A 265 0.41 13.04 5.20
N ARG A 266 0.08 13.09 6.49
CA ARG A 266 0.00 14.32 7.28
C ARG A 266 1.23 15.22 7.15
N SER A 267 2.43 14.66 7.16
CA SER A 267 3.68 15.43 7.02
C SER A 267 3.74 16.25 5.71
N ILE A 268 3.21 15.71 4.61
CA ILE A 268 3.12 16.41 3.33
C ILE A 268 2.02 17.46 3.35
N LEU A 269 0.89 17.19 4.01
CA LEU A 269 -0.20 18.15 4.18
C LEU A 269 0.27 19.38 4.95
N LEU A 270 0.99 19.18 6.07
CA LEU A 270 1.61 20.26 6.85
C LEU A 270 2.64 21.05 6.05
N ALA A 271 3.53 20.36 5.31
CA ALA A 271 4.53 21.03 4.47
C ALA A 271 3.89 21.90 3.36
N LYS A 272 2.68 21.56 2.93
CA LYS A 272 1.85 22.35 2.00
C LYS A 272 1.02 23.43 2.68
N GLY A 273 1.14 23.63 4.00
CA GLY A 273 0.40 24.63 4.76
C GLY A 273 -1.05 24.26 5.07
N ASN A 274 -1.43 22.98 4.95
CA ASN A 274 -2.77 22.53 5.32
C ASN A 274 -2.85 22.32 6.82
N ASP A 275 -3.97 22.72 7.43
CA ASP A 275 -4.28 22.39 8.81
C ASP A 275 -4.78 20.93 8.90
N ILE A 276 -4.13 20.14 9.75
CA ILE A 276 -4.48 18.74 10.00
C ILE A 276 -4.06 18.34 11.42
N SER A 277 -5.07 17.90 12.19
CA SER A 277 -4.92 17.40 13.56
C SER A 277 -3.92 16.24 13.64
N GLU A 278 -3.24 16.13 14.78
CA GLU A 278 -2.33 15.02 15.08
C GLU A 278 -3.04 13.67 15.17
N GLU A 279 -4.37 13.64 15.33
CA GLU A 279 -5.12 12.39 15.39
C GLU A 279 -5.20 11.67 14.04
N PHE A 280 -5.01 12.39 12.92
CA PHE A 280 -5.16 11.84 11.58
C PHE A 280 -3.82 11.36 11.01
N TRP A 281 -3.89 10.30 10.21
CA TRP A 281 -2.78 9.82 9.41
C TRP A 281 -2.49 10.74 8.22
N GLY A 282 -3.55 11.29 7.61
CA GLY A 282 -3.49 12.02 6.36
C GLY A 282 -4.77 11.81 5.53
N ASP A 283 -4.66 12.02 4.23
CA ASP A 283 -5.76 11.86 3.28
C ASP A 283 -5.51 10.64 2.38
N ILE A 284 -6.58 9.89 2.06
CA ILE A 284 -6.60 8.93 0.95
C ILE A 284 -7.76 9.34 0.05
N VAL A 285 -7.41 9.92 -1.09
CA VAL A 285 -8.36 10.47 -2.07
C VAL A 285 -8.53 9.46 -3.20
N VAL A 286 -9.77 9.12 -3.52
CA VAL A 286 -10.11 8.28 -4.68
C VAL A 286 -10.36 9.16 -5.88
N GLU A 287 -9.67 8.88 -6.98
CA GLU A 287 -9.82 9.56 -8.26
C GLU A 287 -10.74 8.77 -9.20
N GLU A 288 -10.52 7.45 -9.28
CA GLU A 288 -11.35 6.53 -10.07
C GLU A 288 -11.48 5.21 -9.32
N TYR A 289 -12.55 4.47 -9.55
CA TYR A 289 -12.67 3.10 -9.08
C TYR A 289 -13.47 2.23 -10.05
N LEU A 290 -13.25 0.91 -10.00
CA LEU A 290 -14.11 -0.05 -10.66
C LEU A 290 -15.36 -0.30 -9.81
N ASP A 291 -16.53 -0.07 -10.41
CA ASP A 291 -17.79 -0.44 -9.80
C ASP A 291 -17.99 -1.96 -9.83
N MET A 292 -19.09 -2.37 -9.22
CA MET A 292 -19.55 -3.74 -9.07
C MET A 292 -19.81 -4.49 -10.39
N LYS A 293 -19.87 -3.77 -11.52
CA LYS A 293 -20.03 -4.28 -12.88
C LYS A 293 -18.76 -4.11 -13.70
N GLU A 294 -17.63 -3.81 -13.05
CA GLU A 294 -16.34 -3.49 -13.66
C GLU A 294 -16.39 -2.23 -14.55
N GLY A 295 -17.39 -1.37 -14.34
CA GLY A 295 -17.47 -0.04 -14.94
C GLY A 295 -16.54 0.93 -14.24
N VAL A 296 -15.76 1.70 -14.99
CA VAL A 296 -14.92 2.74 -14.41
C VAL A 296 -15.80 3.91 -13.97
N VAL A 297 -15.76 4.25 -12.69
CA VAL A 297 -16.38 5.45 -12.12
C VAL A 297 -15.28 6.48 -11.86
N SER A 298 -15.33 7.58 -12.61
CA SER A 298 -14.44 8.72 -12.38
C SER A 298 -15.08 9.72 -11.43
N LEU A 299 -14.32 10.14 -10.42
CA LEU A 299 -14.72 11.18 -9.49
C LEU A 299 -14.05 12.48 -9.94
N SER A 300 -14.85 13.44 -10.37
CA SER A 300 -14.34 14.77 -10.71
C SER A 300 -13.77 15.41 -9.45
N SER A 301 -12.45 15.63 -9.46
CA SER A 301 -11.68 16.33 -8.43
C SER A 301 -12.02 17.81 -8.36
#